data_AF-A0A9X1F853-F1
#
_entry.id   AF-A0A9X1F853-F1
#
_cell.length_a   1.000
_cell.length_b   1.000
_cell.length_c   1.000
_cell.angle_alpha   90.00
_cell.angle_beta   90.00
_cell.angle_gamma   90.00
#
_symmetry.space_group_name_H-M   'P 1'
#
loop_
_entity.id
_entity.type
_entity.pdbx_description
1 polymer ?
#
loop_
_entity_poly.entity_id
_entity_poly.type
_entity_poly.pdbx_seq_one_letter_code
_entity_poly.pdbx_strand_id
1 'polypeptide(L)'
;MSTWDVAKKWHQMCAEGKNLECVNELYAENVTSREMPGMPGEVTTGRQDVWNKNKKWLDNVAEWHGGDISEPVVAGNHFTTKMTFDVTFKDRGRQQMEEVAVFGVDDGKIVSEQFFYLME
;
A
#
# COMPACT_ATOMS: atom_id res chain seq x y z
N MET A 1 -5.41 13.52 13.01
CA MET A 1 -3.97 13.37 12.76
C MET A 1 -3.62 14.27 11.58
N SER A 2 -2.46 14.94 11.57
CA SER A 2 -2.00 15.63 10.36
C SER A 2 -1.58 14.63 9.28
N THR A 3 -1.46 15.05 8.02
CA THR A 3 -0.94 14.19 6.95
C THR A 3 0.45 13.66 7.28
N TRP A 4 1.29 14.46 7.93
CA TRP A 4 2.61 14.03 8.38
C TRP A 4 2.53 12.95 9.46
N ASP A 5 1.65 13.10 10.45
CA ASP A 5 1.43 12.07 11.49
C ASP A 5 0.93 10.76 10.88
N VAL A 6 -0.01 10.84 9.93
CA VAL A 6 -0.52 9.67 9.20
C VAL A 6 0.59 9.00 8.42
N ALA A 7 1.36 9.76 7.64
CA ALA A 7 2.45 9.23 6.82
C ALA A 7 3.54 8.55 7.67
N LYS A 8 3.96 9.20 8.77
CA LYS A 8 4.95 8.65 9.69
C LYS A 8 4.47 7.36 10.34
N LYS A 9 3.22 7.34 10.82
CA LYS A 9 2.63 6.16 11.44
C LYS A 9 2.44 5.03 10.44
N TRP A 10 1.95 5.33 9.24
CA TRP A 10 1.82 4.38 8.14
C TRP A 10 3.17 3.72 7.84
N HIS A 11 4.22 4.53 7.66
CA HIS A 11 5.57 4.03 7.37
C HIS A 11 6.11 3.12 8.49
N GLN A 12 5.94 3.53 9.76
CA GLN A 12 6.33 2.72 10.91
C GLN A 12 5.59 1.37 10.94
N MET A 13 4.27 1.37 10.76
CA MET A 13 3.46 0.15 10.78
C MET A 13 3.84 -0.80 9.64
N CYS A 14 4.11 -0.27 8.44
CA CYS A 14 4.57 -1.08 7.31
C CYS A 14 5.95 -1.69 7.57
N ALA A 15 6.89 -0.92 8.13
CA ALA A 15 8.22 -1.42 8.51
C ALA A 15 8.16 -2.52 9.60
N GLU A 16 7.16 -2.46 10.49
CA GLU A 16 6.88 -3.49 11.50
C GLU A 16 6.10 -4.71 10.95
N GLY A 17 5.77 -4.72 9.64
CA GLY A 17 4.98 -5.79 9.01
C GLY A 17 3.48 -5.76 9.35
N LYS A 18 3.00 -4.70 10.00
CA LYS A 18 1.60 -4.53 10.46
C LYS A 18 0.68 -3.97 9.36
N ASN A 19 0.88 -4.38 8.11
CA ASN A 19 0.18 -3.84 6.95
C ASN A 19 -1.36 -3.96 7.06
N LEU A 20 -1.86 -5.10 7.53
CA LEU A 20 -3.30 -5.32 7.71
C LEU A 20 -3.91 -4.49 8.86
N GLU A 21 -3.17 -4.31 9.95
CA GLU A 21 -3.58 -3.45 11.06
C GLU A 21 -3.57 -1.97 10.63
N CYS A 22 -2.58 -1.58 9.82
CA CYS A 22 -2.46 -0.25 9.25
C CYS A 22 -3.70 0.13 8.42
N VAL A 23 -4.22 -0.78 7.58
CA VAL A 23 -5.47 -0.54 6.85
C VAL A 23 -6.64 -0.31 7.81
N ASN A 24 -6.77 -1.12 8.86
CA ASN A 24 -7.86 -0.95 9.83
C ASN A 24 -7.75 0.38 10.59
N GLU A 25 -6.53 0.80 10.92
CA GLU A 25 -6.30 1.96 11.77
C GLU A 25 -6.28 3.29 11.01
N LEU A 26 -5.64 3.35 9.85
CA LEU A 26 -5.34 4.61 9.17
C LEU A 26 -6.24 4.89 7.96
N TYR A 27 -6.95 3.90 7.42
CA TYR A 27 -7.73 4.10 6.20
C TYR A 27 -9.16 4.50 6.53
N ALA A 28 -9.74 5.35 5.69
CA ALA A 28 -11.14 5.74 5.77
C ALA A 28 -12.05 4.60 5.31
N GLU A 29 -13.29 4.54 5.80
CA GLU A 29 -14.24 3.48 5.43
C GLU A 29 -14.51 3.42 3.92
N ASN A 30 -14.47 4.56 3.24
CA ASN A 30 -14.72 4.75 1.82
C ASN A 30 -13.44 4.86 0.96
N VAL A 31 -12.28 4.46 1.50
CA VAL A 31 -10.99 4.56 0.80
C VAL A 31 -11.03 3.94 -0.61
N THR A 32 -10.37 4.56 -1.58
CA THR A 32 -10.20 4.01 -2.93
C THR A 32 -8.74 3.67 -3.20
N SER A 33 -8.46 2.41 -3.49
CA SER A 33 -7.15 1.89 -3.92
C SER A 33 -7.11 1.72 -5.43
N ARG A 34 -6.05 2.22 -6.07
CA ARG A 34 -5.88 2.17 -7.52
C ARG A 34 -4.57 1.50 -7.92
N GLU A 35 -4.66 0.47 -8.73
CA GLU A 35 -3.50 -0.09 -9.45
C GLU A 35 -3.30 0.65 -10.77
N MET A 36 -2.25 0.29 -11.51
CA MET A 36 -2.08 0.75 -12.89
C MET A 36 -3.24 0.31 -13.79
N PRO A 37 -3.61 1.10 -14.83
CA PRO A 37 -4.68 0.73 -15.76
C PRO A 37 -4.46 -0.64 -16.40
N GLY A 38 -5.52 -1.44 -16.47
CA GLY A 38 -5.47 -2.80 -17.03
C GLY A 38 -5.02 -3.89 -16.04
N MET A 39 -4.71 -3.54 -14.79
CA MET A 39 -4.38 -4.50 -13.75
C MET A 39 -5.63 -5.12 -13.11
N PRO A 40 -5.58 -6.39 -12.67
CA PRO A 40 -6.63 -6.97 -11.84
C PRO A 40 -6.83 -6.13 -10.56
N GLY A 41 -8.07 -5.73 -10.30
CA GLY A 41 -8.36 -4.86 -9.15
C GLY A 41 -7.92 -3.40 -9.36
N GLU A 42 -7.86 -2.94 -10.63
CA GLU A 42 -7.55 -1.56 -11.04
C GLU A 42 -8.15 -0.51 -10.11
N VAL A 43 -9.40 -0.70 -9.69
CA VAL A 43 -10.04 0.11 -8.65
C VAL A 43 -10.67 -0.81 -7.61
N THR A 44 -10.31 -0.60 -6.35
CA THR A 44 -10.93 -1.25 -5.18
C THR A 44 -11.40 -0.17 -4.22
N THR A 45 -12.67 -0.20 -3.81
CA THR A 45 -13.26 0.83 -2.94
C THR A 45 -13.81 0.21 -1.68
N GLY A 46 -13.59 0.89 -0.55
CA GLY A 46 -14.04 0.46 0.76
C GLY A 46 -12.92 -0.17 1.57
N ARG A 47 -12.80 0.20 2.85
CA ARG A 47 -11.73 -0.27 3.74
C ARG A 47 -11.66 -1.79 3.83
N GLN A 48 -12.81 -2.45 3.91
CA GLN A 48 -12.86 -3.91 4.00
C GLN A 48 -12.33 -4.58 2.73
N ASP A 49 -12.66 -4.04 1.55
CA ASP A 49 -12.22 -4.61 0.28
C ASP A 49 -10.74 -4.34 0.03
N VAL A 50 -10.23 -3.16 0.40
CA VAL A 50 -8.79 -2.87 0.42
C VAL A 50 -8.06 -3.80 1.39
N TRP A 51 -8.62 -4.06 2.57
CA TRP A 51 -8.05 -5.00 3.53
C TRP A 51 -8.02 -6.43 2.95
N ASN A 52 -9.12 -6.87 2.33
CA ASN A 52 -9.21 -8.19 1.69
C ASN A 52 -8.20 -8.33 0.54
N LYS A 53 -8.02 -7.28 -0.27
CA LYS A 53 -7.00 -7.21 -1.34
C LYS A 53 -5.59 -7.42 -0.76
N ASN A 54 -5.24 -6.67 0.29
CA ASN A 54 -3.95 -6.79 0.96
C ASN A 54 -3.76 -8.18 1.57
N LYS A 55 -4.79 -8.72 2.23
CA LYS A 55 -4.74 -10.07 2.79
C LYS A 55 -4.52 -11.12 1.71
N LYS A 56 -5.24 -11.03 0.59
CA LYS A 56 -5.08 -11.95 -0.54
C LYS A 56 -3.65 -11.91 -1.10
N TRP A 57 -3.08 -10.72 -1.24
CA TRP A 57 -1.70 -10.56 -1.70
C TRP A 57 -0.72 -11.22 -0.74
N LEU A 58 -0.83 -10.94 0.57
CA LEU A 58 0.03 -11.52 1.61
C LEU A 58 -0.13 -13.04 1.72
N ASP A 59 -1.35 -13.57 1.69
CA ASP A 59 -1.63 -15.01 1.73
C ASP A 59 -1.08 -15.73 0.50
N ASN A 60 -0.88 -15.02 -0.62
CA ASN A 60 -0.29 -15.56 -1.84
C ASN A 60 1.24 -15.53 -1.84
N VAL A 61 1.88 -14.83 -0.91
CA VAL A 61 3.34 -14.89 -0.72
C VAL A 61 3.71 -16.26 -0.14
N ALA A 62 4.60 -16.97 -0.84
CA ALA A 62 5.22 -18.21 -0.40
C ALA A 62 6.53 -17.96 0.37
N GLU A 63 7.32 -16.97 -0.06
CA GLU A 63 8.61 -16.65 0.53
C GLU A 63 8.93 -15.15 0.37
N TRP A 64 9.52 -14.55 1.40
CA TRP A 64 9.95 -13.15 1.42
C TRP A 64 11.47 -13.09 1.35
N HIS A 65 12.03 -12.52 0.28
CA HIS A 65 13.48 -12.38 0.09
C HIS A 65 13.98 -11.02 0.55
N GLY A 66 13.13 -10.00 0.48
CA GLY A 66 13.46 -8.64 0.90
C GLY A 66 12.47 -7.61 0.40
N GLY A 67 12.70 -6.38 0.83
CA GLY A 67 11.92 -5.22 0.42
C GLY A 67 12.33 -4.01 1.23
N ASP A 68 12.02 -2.83 0.73
CA ASP A 68 12.32 -1.55 1.36
C ASP A 68 11.19 -0.57 1.07
N ILE A 69 10.92 0.31 2.05
CA ILE A 69 9.96 1.40 1.93
C ILE A 69 10.72 2.67 2.30
N SER A 70 10.79 3.63 1.39
CA SER A 70 11.49 4.88 1.66
C SER A 70 10.76 5.71 2.71
N GLU A 71 11.47 6.64 3.35
CA GLU A 71 10.83 7.67 4.16
C GLU A 71 9.74 8.41 3.34
N PRO A 72 8.60 8.74 3.95
CA PRO A 72 7.51 9.39 3.24
C PRO A 72 7.83 10.86 2.94
N VAL A 73 7.54 11.28 1.72
CA VAL A 73 7.53 12.70 1.33
C VAL A 73 6.09 13.21 1.45
N VAL A 74 5.88 14.29 2.20
CA VAL A 74 4.55 14.86 2.49
C VAL A 74 4.36 16.17 1.76
N ALA A 75 3.21 16.34 1.09
CA ALA A 75 2.83 17.54 0.37
C ALA A 75 1.35 17.87 0.60
N GLY A 76 1.07 18.88 1.43
CA GLY A 76 -0.30 19.26 1.77
C GLY A 76 -1.07 18.10 2.38
N ASN A 77 -2.13 17.66 1.70
CA ASN A 77 -2.97 16.54 2.10
C ASN A 77 -2.54 15.19 1.49
N HIS A 78 -1.38 15.09 0.86
CA HIS A 78 -0.87 13.85 0.29
C HIS A 78 0.49 13.45 0.89
N PHE A 79 0.81 12.16 0.80
CA PHE A 79 2.18 11.69 0.99
C PHE A 79 2.52 10.59 -0.02
N THR A 80 3.81 10.35 -0.25
CA THR A 80 4.29 9.33 -1.17
C THR A 80 5.52 8.60 -0.63
N THR A 81 5.73 7.37 -1.07
CA THR A 81 6.91 6.56 -0.76
C THR A 81 7.29 5.70 -1.98
N LYS A 82 8.57 5.37 -2.10
CA LYS A 82 9.06 4.32 -2.97
C LYS A 82 8.97 2.99 -2.22
N MET A 83 8.47 1.95 -2.87
CA MET A 83 8.38 0.60 -2.32
C MET A 83 9.11 -0.38 -3.24
N THR A 84 9.87 -1.30 -2.64
CA THR A 84 10.50 -2.42 -3.35
C THR A 84 10.15 -3.72 -2.66
N PHE A 85 10.00 -4.78 -3.45
CA PHE A 85 9.69 -6.11 -2.96
C PHE A 85 10.42 -7.16 -3.78
N ASP A 86 10.99 -8.15 -3.09
CA ASP A 86 11.50 -9.37 -3.69
C ASP A 86 10.81 -10.55 -2.99
N VAL A 87 9.83 -11.14 -3.67
CA VAL A 87 8.91 -12.13 -3.08
C VAL A 87 8.65 -13.27 -4.05
N THR A 88 8.56 -14.49 -3.52
CA THR A 88 8.00 -15.64 -4.26
C THR A 88 6.52 -15.73 -3.99
N PHE A 89 5.70 -15.68 -5.03
CA PHE A 89 4.26 -15.96 -4.95
C PHE A 89 3.96 -17.44 -5.24
N LYS A 90 2.88 -17.96 -4.65
CA LYS A 90 2.43 -19.35 -4.84
C LYS A 90 1.96 -19.63 -6.27
N ASP A 91 1.39 -18.64 -6.95
CA ASP A 91 0.77 -18.79 -8.27
C ASP A 91 1.64 -18.37 -9.45
N ARG A 92 2.69 -17.56 -9.22
CA ARG A 92 3.49 -16.96 -10.30
C ARG A 92 5.01 -16.88 -10.05
N GLY A 93 5.52 -17.55 -9.01
CA GLY A 93 6.96 -17.65 -8.74
C GLY A 93 7.57 -16.36 -8.18
N ARG A 94 8.90 -16.24 -8.23
CA ARG A 94 9.66 -15.09 -7.70
C ARG A 94 9.50 -13.86 -8.59
N GLN A 95 9.19 -12.73 -7.98
CA GLN A 95 8.95 -11.44 -8.61
C GLN A 95 9.74 -10.37 -7.87
N GLN A 96 10.37 -9.47 -8.63
CA GLN A 96 10.96 -8.24 -8.11
C GLN A 96 10.08 -7.08 -8.56
N MET A 97 9.58 -6.32 -7.61
CA MET A 97 8.65 -5.22 -7.85
C MET A 97 9.25 -3.93 -7.30
N GLU A 98 9.08 -2.86 -8.04
CA GLU A 98 9.45 -1.50 -7.66
C GLU A 98 8.32 -0.57 -8.06
N GLU A 99 7.81 0.20 -7.10
CA GLU A 99 6.66 1.06 -7.29
C GLU A 99 6.76 2.36 -6.51
N VAL A 100 6.05 3.37 -6.99
CA VAL A 100 5.76 4.59 -6.25
C VAL A 100 4.31 4.51 -5.76
N ALA A 101 4.10 4.67 -4.46
CA ALA A 101 2.76 4.75 -3.89
C ALA A 101 2.44 6.20 -3.50
N VAL A 102 1.26 6.69 -3.87
CA VAL A 102 0.77 8.02 -3.52
C VAL A 102 -0.53 7.89 -2.74
N PHE A 103 -0.59 8.54 -1.58
CA PHE A 103 -1.70 8.47 -0.64
C PHE A 103 -2.34 9.84 -0.47
N GLY A 104 -3.67 9.88 -0.55
CA GLY A 104 -4.47 11.05 -0.17
C GLY A 104 -5.00 10.90 1.25
N VAL A 105 -4.89 11.97 2.04
CA VAL A 105 -5.34 12.02 3.43
C VAL A 105 -6.42 13.07 3.60
N ASP A 106 -7.50 12.70 4.28
CA ASP A 106 -8.56 13.61 4.72
C ASP A 106 -9.00 13.25 6.14
N ASP A 107 -9.25 14.25 6.97
CA ASP A 107 -9.58 14.11 8.40
C ASP A 107 -8.70 13.09 9.17
N GLY A 108 -7.40 13.08 8.86
CA GLY A 108 -6.44 12.16 9.47
C GLY A 108 -6.62 10.68 9.08
N LYS A 109 -7.27 10.40 7.95
CA LYS A 109 -7.45 9.07 7.38
C LYS A 109 -7.01 9.04 5.93
N ILE A 110 -6.46 7.91 5.49
CA ILE A 110 -6.14 7.67 4.08
C ILE A 110 -7.45 7.41 3.33
N VAL A 111 -7.79 8.32 2.42
CA VAL A 111 -9.00 8.27 1.58
C VAL A 111 -8.70 7.77 0.17
N SER A 112 -7.43 7.80 -0.25
CA SER A 112 -7.00 7.20 -1.50
C SER A 112 -5.58 6.65 -1.41
N GLU A 113 -5.31 5.60 -2.16
CA GLU A 113 -3.97 5.13 -2.49
C GLU A 113 -3.90 4.83 -3.99
N GLN A 114 -2.76 5.11 -4.62
CA GLN A 114 -2.51 4.78 -6.02
C GLN A 114 -1.06 4.35 -6.20
N PHE A 115 -0.88 3.25 -6.93
CA PHE A 115 0.41 2.65 -7.22
C PHE A 115 0.83 2.93 -8.67
N PHE A 116 2.10 3.26 -8.86
CA PHE A 116 2.70 3.57 -10.15
C PHE A 116 3.92 2.69 -10.37
N TYR A 117 3.85 1.86 -11.41
CA TYR A 117 4.92 0.94 -11.82
C TYR A 117 4.72 0.55 -13.29
N LEU A 118 5.72 -0.10 -13.87
CA LEU A 118 5.59 -0.79 -15.14
C LEU A 118 5.61 -2.29 -14.87
N MET A 119 4.76 -3.05 -15.57
CA MET A 119 4.96 -4.50 -15.65
C MET A 119 5.99 -4.76 -16.74
N GLU A 120 7.09 -5.41 -16.39
CA GLU A 120 8.00 -6.05 -17.35
C GLU A 120 7.57 -7.49 -17.64
#